data_AF-A0A1G2K685-F1
#
_entry.id   AF-A0A1G2K685-F1
#
_cell.length_a   1.000
_cell.length_b   1.000
_cell.length_c   1.000
_cell.angle_alpha   90.00
_cell.angle_beta   90.00
_cell.angle_gamma   90.00
#
_symmetry.space_group_name_H-M   'P 1'
#
loop_
_entity.id
_entity.type
_entity.pdbx_description
1 polymer ?
#
loop_
_entity_poly.entity_id
_entity_poly.type
_entity_poly.pdbx_seq_one_letter_code
_entity_poly.pdbx_strand_id
1 'polypeptide(L)'
;MRKIVSAVLLLALAYVGSAFGATQYVSSPPLTKVVNVEVGPVRAGGITQVPIITWGGDIATIYANGNSRSTARGSVFDREGLRLNLVHEDVFPKQVEDYMSGKTPYLRGTIGQINMAAEILKRDPRTEPVFIYQLTESAGGDMVVVKPGIKTAKDLCGKTIVLQAYGPHVDYMTKIVTDACGSVDKVRIKWTKDITAPANGADNSPAAAFREDKSVDAAFVIAPDGMALTSNGTVGSGAEGSVKGARVLMSTKTANRVIADVYAVRADYFKSNRADVEKFVHGLFVGEEQLRALFKNRSAKAADYKQMLTASAEILLDSPKATADVEGLYDGAEFSGFRGNVAFFGNPSYPRNFEKRTDEIQSAFMMMGLSGQKVAMSHAKWDYSRLKAGLTDIAGVEAPRFDSAEVAKVIDRQQKQGTLGQGELFSFEVFFQPNQNTFTKDLYGKDFSRVVEYASTYGGAVITIEGHSDPLGYLKAKKESQPEDVLRRIMQSAKNLSLARANAVRDSIIGYAKSKGITLDASQFVVVGHGIEKPKTGKCGNDPCAPKTESEWRSNMRVEFRVIQIEAESSAFKPL
;
A
#
# COMPACT_ATOMS: atom_id res chain seq x y z
N MET A 1 -54.74 -1.94 -34.43
CA MET A 1 -53.79 -0.80 -34.58
C MET A 1 -54.20 0.33 -33.66
N ARG A 2 -53.54 0.45 -32.50
CA ARG A 2 -53.60 1.65 -31.63
C ARG A 2 -52.23 1.78 -30.95
N LYS A 3 -51.58 2.94 -31.17
CA LYS A 3 -50.29 3.32 -30.58
C LYS A 3 -50.53 3.75 -29.13
N ILE A 4 -49.73 3.24 -28.20
CA ILE A 4 -49.61 3.74 -26.83
C ILE A 4 -48.25 4.44 -26.74
N VAL A 5 -48.30 5.71 -26.32
CA VAL A 5 -47.15 6.58 -26.08
C VAL A 5 -46.62 6.26 -24.69
N SER A 6 -45.36 5.82 -24.61
CA SER A 6 -44.64 5.64 -23.35
C SER A 6 -44.01 6.96 -22.90
N ALA A 7 -44.43 7.43 -21.73
CA ALA A 7 -43.81 8.54 -21.02
C ALA A 7 -42.49 8.09 -20.39
N VAL A 8 -41.40 8.77 -20.72
CA VAL A 8 -40.09 8.67 -20.06
C VAL A 8 -40.08 9.65 -18.90
N LEU A 9 -39.99 9.13 -17.68
CA LEU A 9 -39.79 9.94 -16.48
C LEU A 9 -38.29 10.29 -16.38
N LEU A 10 -37.94 11.52 -16.77
CA LEU A 10 -36.65 12.14 -16.46
C LEU A 10 -36.63 12.47 -14.95
N LEU A 11 -35.87 11.71 -14.17
CA LEU A 11 -35.47 12.13 -12.83
C LEU A 11 -34.39 13.20 -12.99
N ALA A 12 -34.79 14.47 -12.92
CA ALA A 12 -33.87 15.57 -12.75
C ALA A 12 -33.31 15.51 -11.32
N LEU A 13 -32.06 15.05 -11.17
CA LEU A 13 -31.28 15.35 -9.96
C LEU A 13 -31.07 16.86 -9.94
N ALA A 14 -31.68 17.53 -8.96
CA ALA A 14 -31.39 18.90 -8.63
C ALA A 14 -29.91 18.99 -8.18
N TYR A 15 -29.04 19.42 -9.10
CA TYR A 15 -27.74 19.96 -8.75
C TYR A 15 -27.97 21.24 -7.96
N VAL A 16 -27.94 21.14 -6.63
CA VAL A 16 -27.69 22.30 -5.79
C VAL A 16 -26.21 22.63 -6.01
N GLY A 17 -25.96 23.62 -6.85
CA GLY A 17 -24.63 24.22 -6.96
C GLY A 17 -24.26 24.85 -5.64
N SER A 18 -23.58 24.09 -4.79
CA SER A 18 -22.83 24.63 -3.66
C SER A 18 -21.84 25.64 -4.23
N ALA A 19 -21.93 26.90 -3.82
CA ALA A 19 -20.89 27.87 -4.12
C ALA A 19 -19.58 27.36 -3.49
N PHE A 20 -18.70 26.78 -4.31
CA PHE A 20 -17.42 26.22 -3.87
C PHE A 20 -16.50 27.37 -3.44
N GLY A 21 -16.36 27.56 -2.12
CA GLY A 21 -15.23 28.29 -1.57
C GLY A 21 -13.94 27.51 -1.84
N ALA A 22 -12.83 28.20 -2.08
CA ALA A 22 -11.53 27.54 -2.28
C ALA A 22 -11.18 26.65 -1.08
N THR A 23 -10.68 25.44 -1.35
CA THR A 23 -10.23 24.49 -0.33
C THR A 23 -9.35 25.16 0.72
N GLN A 24 -9.70 24.99 1.99
CA GLN A 24 -8.94 25.57 3.10
C GLN A 24 -7.85 24.60 3.56
N TYR A 25 -6.61 25.08 3.53
CA TYR A 25 -5.46 24.35 4.06
C TYR A 25 -5.35 24.54 5.57
N VAL A 26 -4.96 23.47 6.26
CA VAL A 26 -4.67 23.48 7.70
C VAL A 26 -3.17 23.32 7.95
N SER A 27 -2.74 23.54 9.18
CA SER A 27 -1.42 23.10 9.62
C SER A 27 -1.51 21.68 10.20
N SER A 28 -0.40 20.94 10.14
CA SER A 28 -0.27 19.63 10.78
C SER A 28 0.90 19.63 11.76
N PRO A 29 0.91 20.46 12.83
CA PRO A 29 1.95 20.38 13.86
C PRO A 29 1.98 19.00 14.56
N PRO A 30 3.01 18.67 15.34
CA PRO A 30 2.99 17.47 16.17
C PRO A 30 1.74 17.40 17.04
N LEU A 31 1.17 16.20 17.23
CA LEU A 31 -0.04 16.00 18.04
C LEU A 31 0.13 16.47 19.49
N THR A 32 1.36 16.56 19.98
CA THR A 32 1.71 17.18 21.28
C THR A 32 1.31 18.65 21.42
N LYS A 33 0.99 19.33 20.32
CA LYS A 33 0.50 20.73 20.26
C LYS A 33 -0.99 20.84 19.95
N VAL A 34 -1.65 19.75 19.58
CA VAL A 34 -3.06 19.72 19.15
C VAL A 34 -3.94 19.06 20.20
N VAL A 35 -3.50 17.91 20.72
CA VAL A 35 -4.22 17.18 21.74
C VAL A 35 -3.95 17.81 23.09
N ASN A 36 -5.00 18.36 23.71
CA ASN A 36 -4.96 18.98 25.02
C ASN A 36 -6.02 18.37 25.94
N VAL A 37 -5.70 17.19 26.49
CA VAL A 37 -6.58 16.48 27.43
C VAL A 37 -5.75 15.91 28.58
N GLU A 38 -6.34 15.91 29.77
CA GLU A 38 -5.73 15.27 30.94
C GLU A 38 -5.87 13.74 30.87
N VAL A 39 -4.84 13.04 31.33
CA VAL A 39 -4.86 11.57 31.36
C VAL A 39 -5.74 11.08 32.51
N GLY A 40 -6.89 10.50 32.16
CA GLY A 40 -7.85 9.91 33.08
C GLY A 40 -7.72 8.39 33.24
N PRO A 41 -8.28 7.81 34.31
CA PRO A 41 -8.41 6.36 34.42
C PRO A 41 -9.34 5.82 33.34
N VAL A 42 -9.06 4.62 32.82
CA VAL A 42 -10.02 3.93 31.95
C VAL A 42 -11.30 3.67 32.75
N ARG A 43 -12.45 4.01 32.17
CA ARG A 43 -13.76 3.81 32.81
C ARG A 43 -13.92 2.35 33.25
N ALA A 44 -13.97 2.13 34.56
CA ALA A 44 -14.11 0.80 35.16
C ALA A 44 -15.57 0.33 35.13
N GLY A 45 -15.76 -0.99 35.07
CA GLY A 45 -17.06 -1.66 35.23
C GLY A 45 -18.10 -1.23 34.18
N GLY A 46 -18.19 -1.95 33.06
CA GLY A 46 -19.19 -1.64 32.05
C GLY A 46 -18.92 -2.25 30.67
N ILE A 47 -19.58 -1.69 29.67
CA ILE A 47 -19.38 -2.01 28.25
C ILE A 47 -18.14 -1.27 27.75
N THR A 48 -17.14 -2.00 27.27
CA THR A 48 -15.89 -1.43 26.76
C THR A 48 -16.13 -0.77 25.41
N GLN A 49 -15.76 0.51 25.29
CA GLN A 49 -15.82 1.25 24.03
C GLN A 49 -14.65 0.81 23.14
N VAL A 50 -14.93 0.43 21.90
CA VAL A 50 -13.91 0.04 20.90
C VAL A 50 -14.08 0.94 19.69
N PRO A 51 -13.07 1.74 19.30
CA PRO A 51 -13.18 2.55 18.11
C PRO A 51 -13.13 1.69 16.85
N ILE A 52 -13.90 2.10 15.85
CA ILE A 52 -13.87 1.63 14.46
C ILE A 52 -13.84 2.86 13.55
N ILE A 53 -13.38 2.70 12.32
CA ILE A 53 -13.30 3.77 11.32
C ILE A 53 -13.98 3.34 10.02
N THR A 54 -14.26 4.29 9.12
CA THR A 54 -14.79 4.04 7.77
C THR A 54 -13.76 3.31 6.92
N TRP A 55 -13.62 2.00 7.15
CA TRP A 55 -12.64 1.15 6.49
C TRP A 55 -13.09 -0.32 6.42
N GLY A 56 -12.69 -1.02 5.36
CA GLY A 56 -13.08 -2.42 5.13
C GLY A 56 -12.65 -3.38 6.24
N GLY A 57 -11.49 -3.14 6.86
CA GLY A 57 -10.99 -3.98 7.96
C GLY A 57 -11.93 -4.04 9.16
N ASP A 58 -12.70 -2.98 9.41
CA ASP A 58 -13.61 -2.89 10.55
C ASP A 58 -14.92 -3.67 10.34
N ILE A 59 -15.20 -4.14 9.11
CA ILE A 59 -16.30 -5.07 8.81
C ILE A 59 -16.14 -6.37 9.62
N ALA A 60 -14.90 -6.87 9.78
CA ALA A 60 -14.64 -8.08 10.58
C ALA A 60 -14.94 -7.84 12.06
N THR A 61 -14.61 -6.65 12.60
CA THR A 61 -14.93 -6.26 13.97
C THR A 61 -16.45 -6.19 14.19
N ILE A 62 -17.18 -5.57 13.25
CA ILE A 62 -18.65 -5.48 13.27
C ILE A 62 -19.28 -6.87 13.22
N TYR A 63 -18.78 -7.73 12.32
CA TYR A 63 -19.26 -9.09 12.18
C TYR A 63 -19.00 -9.94 13.43
N ALA A 64 -17.80 -9.86 14.01
CA ALA A 64 -17.44 -10.51 15.27
C ALA A 64 -18.32 -10.08 16.45
N ASN A 65 -18.81 -8.83 16.43
CA ASN A 65 -19.72 -8.27 17.41
C ASN A 65 -21.21 -8.63 17.16
N GLY A 66 -21.49 -9.37 16.08
CA GLY A 66 -22.82 -9.84 15.71
C GLY A 66 -23.61 -8.85 14.86
N ASN A 67 -22.94 -8.15 13.93
CA ASN A 67 -23.55 -7.17 13.02
C ASN A 67 -24.26 -6.02 13.79
N SER A 68 -23.67 -5.58 14.89
CA SER A 68 -24.26 -4.60 15.81
C SER A 68 -23.18 -3.74 16.47
N ARG A 69 -23.54 -2.51 16.87
CA ARG A 69 -22.66 -1.64 17.68
C ARG A 69 -22.44 -2.22 19.07
N SER A 70 -23.50 -2.69 19.73
CA SER A 70 -23.41 -3.40 21.02
C SER A 70 -23.26 -4.90 20.79
N THR A 71 -22.40 -5.56 21.57
CA THR A 71 -22.19 -7.02 21.46
C THR A 71 -23.50 -7.79 21.52
N ALA A 72 -23.82 -8.50 20.43
CA ALA A 72 -25.03 -9.31 20.34
C ALA A 72 -24.82 -10.68 20.98
N ARG A 73 -25.86 -11.21 21.64
CA ARG A 73 -25.83 -12.55 22.23
C ARG A 73 -25.55 -13.62 21.17
N GLY A 74 -24.64 -14.54 21.47
CA GLY A 74 -24.19 -15.59 20.55
C GLY A 74 -23.19 -15.14 19.48
N SER A 75 -22.85 -13.85 19.43
CA SER A 75 -21.76 -13.34 18.58
C SER A 75 -20.41 -13.96 18.97
N VAL A 76 -19.37 -13.72 18.15
CA VAL A 76 -18.02 -14.21 18.46
C VAL A 76 -17.54 -13.56 19.77
N PHE A 77 -17.67 -12.24 19.90
CA PHE A 77 -17.25 -11.54 21.12
C PHE A 77 -18.09 -11.91 22.35
N ASP A 78 -19.39 -12.19 22.21
CA ASP A 78 -20.21 -12.69 23.33
C ASP A 78 -19.72 -14.05 23.82
N ARG A 79 -19.33 -14.95 22.90
CA ARG A 79 -18.78 -16.27 23.23
C ARG A 79 -17.42 -16.19 23.92
N GLU A 80 -16.65 -15.16 23.64
CA GLU A 80 -15.42 -14.82 24.39
C GLU A 80 -15.70 -14.23 25.79
N GLY A 81 -16.97 -13.93 26.09
CA GLY A 81 -17.40 -13.28 27.33
C GLY A 81 -17.14 -11.77 27.35
N LEU A 82 -16.98 -11.14 26.19
CA LEU A 82 -16.73 -9.71 26.06
C LEU A 82 -18.03 -8.93 25.95
N ARG A 83 -18.01 -7.69 26.43
CA ARG A 83 -19.13 -6.73 26.34
C ARG A 83 -18.62 -5.43 25.76
N LEU A 84 -18.81 -5.26 24.45
CA LEU A 84 -18.23 -4.17 23.67
C LEU A 84 -19.32 -3.25 23.10
N ASN A 85 -18.97 -1.98 22.91
CA ASN A 85 -19.71 -1.04 22.10
C ASN A 85 -18.77 -0.43 21.06
N LEU A 86 -19.08 -0.64 19.78
CA LEU A 86 -18.32 -0.12 18.66
C LEU A 86 -18.68 1.35 18.42
N VAL A 87 -17.67 2.21 18.43
CA VAL A 87 -17.80 3.66 18.26
C VAL A 87 -17.10 4.05 16.97
N HIS A 88 -17.85 4.63 16.02
CA HIS A 88 -17.28 5.12 14.77
C HIS A 88 -16.66 6.51 15.00
N GLU A 89 -15.36 6.66 14.71
CA GLU A 89 -14.63 7.93 14.88
C GLU A 89 -13.47 8.05 13.87
N ASP A 90 -13.71 8.76 12.76
CA ASP A 90 -12.71 8.95 11.71
C ASP A 90 -11.70 10.08 12.02
N VAL A 91 -11.94 10.91 13.04
CA VAL A 91 -11.03 11.99 13.41
C VAL A 91 -9.96 11.47 14.36
N PHE A 92 -8.78 11.13 13.81
CA PHE A 92 -7.71 10.51 14.61
C PHE A 92 -7.27 11.32 15.85
N PRO A 93 -7.07 12.66 15.80
CA PRO A 93 -6.79 13.43 17.02
C PRO A 93 -7.87 13.26 18.09
N LYS A 94 -9.14 13.10 17.69
CA LYS A 94 -10.24 12.87 18.62
C LYS A 94 -10.18 11.48 19.27
N GLN A 95 -9.80 10.45 18.51
CA GLN A 95 -9.53 9.13 19.08
C GLN A 95 -8.39 9.18 20.12
N VAL A 96 -7.33 9.94 19.85
CA VAL A 96 -6.21 10.12 20.80
C VAL A 96 -6.68 10.78 22.10
N GLU A 97 -7.54 11.80 22.03
CA GLU A 97 -8.14 12.42 23.21
C GLU A 97 -9.00 11.43 24.04
N ASP A 98 -9.85 10.68 23.36
CA ASP A 98 -10.77 9.73 23.99
C ASP A 98 -10.00 8.56 24.64
N TYR A 99 -8.89 8.14 24.04
CA TYR A 99 -7.98 7.16 24.59
C TYR A 99 -7.22 7.69 25.81
N MET A 100 -6.64 8.90 25.74
CA MET A 100 -5.89 9.50 26.86
C MET A 100 -6.79 9.79 28.06
N SER A 101 -8.00 10.32 27.83
CA SER A 101 -8.98 10.58 28.89
C SER A 101 -9.55 9.31 29.53
N GLY A 102 -9.34 8.14 28.91
CA GLY A 102 -9.84 6.85 29.42
C GLY A 102 -11.28 6.53 29.04
N LYS A 103 -11.87 7.25 28.07
CA LYS A 103 -13.19 6.92 27.50
C LYS A 103 -13.15 5.56 26.78
N THR A 104 -12.03 5.22 26.16
CA THR A 104 -11.72 3.90 25.61
C THR A 104 -10.30 3.47 25.99
N PRO A 105 -10.04 2.17 26.22
CA PRO A 105 -8.68 1.68 26.34
C PRO A 105 -8.00 1.40 24.99
N TYR A 106 -8.72 1.50 23.86
CA TYR A 106 -8.24 1.10 22.55
C TYR A 106 -8.03 2.30 21.61
N LEU A 107 -7.04 2.20 20.74
CA LEU A 107 -6.85 3.06 19.57
C LEU A 107 -7.00 2.24 18.30
N ARG A 108 -7.72 2.80 17.33
CA ARG A 108 -7.83 2.26 15.96
C ARG A 108 -7.22 3.26 14.99
N GLY A 109 -6.35 2.77 14.11
CA GLY A 109 -5.80 3.58 13.02
C GLY A 109 -4.74 2.82 12.25
N THR A 110 -4.04 3.51 11.36
CA THR A 110 -2.84 2.94 10.72
C THR A 110 -1.66 2.92 11.69
N ILE A 111 -0.67 2.06 11.44
CA ILE A 111 0.61 2.12 12.17
C ILE A 111 1.24 3.51 12.06
N GLY A 112 1.10 4.18 10.90
CA GLY A 112 1.47 5.57 10.69
C GLY A 112 0.80 6.50 11.70
N GLN A 113 -0.54 6.52 11.74
CA GLN A 113 -1.28 7.40 12.65
C GLN A 113 -0.89 7.21 14.12
N ILE A 114 -0.81 5.95 14.60
CA ILE A 114 -0.43 5.69 16.00
C ILE A 114 1.01 6.12 16.29
N ASN A 115 1.93 5.98 15.34
CA ASN A 115 3.30 6.51 15.47
C ASN A 115 3.35 8.04 15.51
N MET A 116 2.43 8.73 14.81
CA MET A 116 2.31 10.19 14.89
C MET A 116 1.88 10.65 16.29
N ALA A 117 1.12 9.83 17.00
CA ALA A 117 0.69 10.08 18.38
C ALA A 117 1.69 9.59 19.44
N ALA A 118 2.77 8.89 19.06
CA ALA A 118 3.63 8.20 19.99
C ALA A 118 4.19 9.10 21.11
N GLU A 119 4.64 10.31 20.78
CA GLU A 119 5.19 11.24 21.76
C GLU A 119 4.16 11.72 22.79
N ILE A 120 2.97 12.09 22.34
CA ILE A 120 1.93 12.57 23.26
C ILE A 120 1.44 11.42 24.15
N LEU A 121 1.29 10.22 23.58
CA LEU A 121 0.84 9.05 24.32
C LEU A 121 1.87 8.55 25.34
N LYS A 122 3.17 8.80 25.12
CA LYS A 122 4.25 8.39 26.03
C LYS A 122 4.57 9.41 27.13
N ARG A 123 3.93 10.58 27.13
CA ARG A 123 4.10 11.55 28.24
C ARG A 123 3.64 10.99 29.58
N ASP A 124 2.68 10.07 29.57
CA ASP A 124 2.23 9.33 30.73
C ASP A 124 2.39 7.81 30.47
N PRO A 125 3.06 7.06 31.36
CA PRO A 125 3.29 5.63 31.17
C PRO A 125 2.00 4.81 31.09
N ARG A 126 0.87 5.33 31.59
CA ARG A 126 -0.44 4.67 31.51
C ARG A 126 -0.96 4.59 30.07
N THR A 127 -0.73 5.64 29.28
CA THR A 127 -1.27 5.79 27.93
C THR A 127 -0.34 5.26 26.84
N GLU A 128 0.83 4.73 27.20
CA GLU A 128 1.72 4.11 26.21
C GLU A 128 0.96 3.06 25.38
N PRO A 129 0.97 3.14 24.04
CA PRO A 129 0.25 2.21 23.19
C PRO A 129 0.99 0.89 23.10
N VAL A 130 0.28 -0.20 23.40
CA VAL A 130 0.69 -1.57 23.15
C VAL A 130 -0.08 -2.07 21.93
N PHE A 131 0.61 -2.29 20.80
CA PHE A 131 -0.03 -2.85 19.60
C PHE A 131 -0.43 -4.30 19.83
N ILE A 132 -1.67 -4.65 19.50
CA ILE A 132 -2.27 -5.95 19.84
C ILE A 132 -2.73 -6.75 18.62
N TYR A 133 -3.02 -6.09 17.49
CA TYR A 133 -3.58 -6.75 16.33
C TYR A 133 -3.36 -5.92 15.07
N GLN A 134 -3.00 -6.57 13.97
CA GLN A 134 -3.04 -6.03 12.62
C GLN A 134 -4.33 -6.55 11.95
N LEU A 135 -5.20 -5.63 11.55
CA LEU A 135 -6.46 -5.95 10.89
C LEU A 135 -6.21 -6.30 9.43
N THR A 136 -5.65 -5.34 8.71
CA THR A 136 -5.53 -5.35 7.25
C THR A 136 -4.26 -4.65 6.79
N GLU A 137 -3.88 -4.90 5.54
CA GLU A 137 -3.11 -3.96 4.74
C GLU A 137 -4.05 -3.33 3.71
N SER A 138 -3.86 -2.05 3.39
CA SER A 138 -4.53 -1.45 2.23
C SER A 138 -4.00 -2.11 0.95
N ALA A 139 -4.92 -2.61 0.12
CA ALA A 139 -4.61 -3.39 -1.08
C ALA A 139 -5.46 -2.92 -2.29
N GLY A 140 -5.60 -1.61 -2.42
CA GLY A 140 -6.36 -0.96 -3.48
C GLY A 140 -7.34 0.10 -2.98
N GLY A 141 -7.49 0.25 -1.66
CA GLY A 141 -8.32 1.29 -1.04
C GLY A 141 -7.74 2.70 -1.14
N ASP A 142 -6.46 2.87 -1.49
CA ASP A 142 -5.80 4.18 -1.52
C ASP A 142 -4.97 4.38 -2.80
N MET A 143 -4.88 5.64 -3.25
CA MET A 143 -4.27 6.03 -4.52
C MET A 143 -3.45 7.31 -4.39
N VAL A 144 -2.41 7.42 -5.21
CA VAL A 144 -1.78 8.70 -5.54
C VAL A 144 -2.18 9.11 -6.96
N VAL A 145 -2.89 10.23 -7.07
CA VAL A 145 -3.31 10.82 -8.35
C VAL A 145 -2.39 11.98 -8.69
N VAL A 146 -1.98 12.08 -9.94
CA VAL A 146 -1.01 13.09 -10.40
C VAL A 146 -1.51 13.84 -11.63
N LYS A 147 -1.10 15.10 -11.74
CA LYS A 147 -1.36 15.95 -12.92
C LYS A 147 -0.47 15.55 -14.12
N PRO A 148 -0.77 16.04 -15.34
CA PRO A 148 0.07 15.82 -16.51
C PRO A 148 1.55 16.18 -16.27
N GLY A 149 2.45 15.39 -16.86
CA GLY A 149 3.90 15.60 -16.79
C GLY A 149 4.60 14.80 -15.70
N ILE A 150 3.88 14.21 -14.74
CA ILE A 150 4.42 13.26 -13.76
C ILE A 150 4.17 11.86 -14.31
N LYS A 151 5.24 11.11 -14.63
CA LYS A 151 5.17 9.77 -15.26
C LYS A 151 5.58 8.66 -14.31
N THR A 152 6.58 8.92 -13.46
CA THR A 152 7.16 7.97 -12.50
C THR A 152 7.09 8.54 -11.09
N ALA A 153 7.35 7.72 -10.06
CA ALA A 153 7.44 8.21 -8.70
C ALA A 153 8.57 9.25 -8.52
N LYS A 154 9.66 9.13 -9.29
CA LYS A 154 10.76 10.10 -9.30
C LYS A 154 10.33 11.50 -9.75
N ASP A 155 9.30 11.61 -10.59
CA ASP A 155 8.79 12.91 -11.04
C ASP A 155 8.02 13.67 -9.93
N LEU A 156 7.78 13.03 -8.77
CA LEU A 156 7.26 13.69 -7.57
C LEU A 156 8.31 14.57 -6.89
N CYS A 157 9.61 14.34 -7.13
CA CYS A 157 10.65 15.14 -6.47
C CYS A 157 10.55 16.62 -6.91
N GLY A 158 10.49 17.52 -5.92
CA GLY A 158 10.29 18.96 -6.09
C GLY A 158 8.82 19.39 -6.23
N LYS A 159 7.86 18.46 -6.22
CA LYS A 159 6.44 18.72 -6.44
C LYS A 159 5.67 19.07 -5.18
N THR A 160 4.49 19.65 -5.37
CA THR A 160 3.50 19.91 -4.32
C THR A 160 2.57 18.71 -4.19
N ILE A 161 2.52 18.12 -3.01
CA ILE A 161 1.65 17.00 -2.69
C ILE A 161 0.60 17.47 -1.67
N VAL A 162 -0.65 17.10 -1.89
CA VAL A 162 -1.74 17.32 -0.94
C VAL A 162 -2.23 16.01 -0.32
N LEU A 163 -2.51 16.02 0.98
CA LEU A 163 -3.09 14.91 1.74
C LEU A 163 -3.73 15.42 3.04
N GLN A 164 -4.52 14.56 3.69
CA GLN A 164 -5.18 14.88 4.96
C GLN A 164 -4.17 15.00 6.11
N ALA A 165 -4.32 16.02 6.95
CA ALA A 165 -3.60 16.14 8.22
C ALA A 165 -3.97 14.97 9.16
N TYR A 166 -2.96 14.34 9.77
CA TYR A 166 -3.13 13.19 10.69
C TYR A 166 -3.89 12.00 10.08
N GLY A 167 -3.99 11.95 8.75
CA GLY A 167 -4.72 10.93 8.01
C GLY A 167 -3.94 9.62 7.81
N PRO A 168 -4.58 8.62 7.19
CA PRO A 168 -3.98 7.31 6.95
C PRO A 168 -2.91 7.31 5.86
N HIS A 169 -2.84 8.34 5.01
CA HIS A 169 -1.94 8.37 3.84
C HIS A 169 -0.55 8.91 4.11
N VAL A 170 -0.24 9.35 5.35
CA VAL A 170 1.03 10.04 5.61
C VAL A 170 2.22 9.10 5.45
N ASP A 171 2.17 7.90 6.03
CA ASP A 171 3.21 6.87 5.83
C ASP A 171 3.27 6.35 4.39
N TYR A 172 2.12 6.29 3.71
CA TYR A 172 2.08 5.97 2.28
C TYR A 172 2.86 6.97 1.43
N MET A 173 2.62 8.26 1.66
CA MET A 173 3.33 9.34 0.99
C MET A 173 4.82 9.32 1.34
N THR A 174 5.19 9.20 2.61
CA THR A 174 6.60 9.22 3.00
C THR A 174 7.38 8.05 2.43
N LYS A 175 6.81 6.85 2.37
CA LYS A 175 7.47 5.68 1.78
C LYS A 175 7.71 5.87 0.29
N ILE A 176 6.68 6.24 -0.49
CA ILE A 176 6.85 6.49 -1.94
C ILE A 176 7.90 7.56 -2.20
N VAL A 177 7.83 8.70 -1.49
CA VAL A 177 8.74 9.82 -1.72
C VAL A 177 10.16 9.47 -1.27
N THR A 178 10.35 8.75 -0.17
CA THR A 178 11.68 8.31 0.27
C THR A 178 12.31 7.35 -0.76
N ASP A 179 11.54 6.40 -1.28
CA ASP A 179 12.05 5.45 -2.27
C ASP A 179 12.37 6.10 -3.62
N ALA A 180 11.61 7.14 -4.01
CA ALA A 180 11.77 7.84 -5.27
C ALA A 180 12.81 8.98 -5.22
N CYS A 181 12.82 9.75 -4.14
CA CYS A 181 13.57 10.99 -3.99
C CYS A 181 14.71 10.91 -2.96
N GLY A 182 14.79 9.81 -2.21
CA GLY A 182 15.76 9.60 -1.13
C GLY A 182 15.35 10.21 0.21
N SER A 183 14.46 11.20 0.23
CA SER A 183 13.98 11.87 1.44
C SER A 183 12.69 12.66 1.20
N VAL A 184 11.87 12.78 2.25
CA VAL A 184 10.59 13.50 2.26
C VAL A 184 10.74 15.03 2.21
N ASP A 185 11.91 15.58 2.54
CA ASP A 185 12.23 17.01 2.39
C ASP A 185 12.25 17.48 0.92
N LYS A 186 12.28 16.53 -0.03
CA LYS A 186 12.30 16.82 -1.47
C LYS A 186 10.94 17.17 -2.05
N VAL A 187 9.88 17.20 -1.26
CA VAL A 187 8.53 17.59 -1.71
C VAL A 187 7.95 18.68 -0.82
N ARG A 188 6.94 19.39 -1.32
CA ARG A 188 6.20 20.40 -0.55
C ARG A 188 4.83 19.84 -0.21
N ILE A 189 4.50 19.80 1.07
CA ILE A 189 3.25 19.22 1.55
C ILE A 189 2.23 20.32 1.84
N LYS A 190 1.00 20.14 1.36
CA LYS A 190 -0.18 20.89 1.79
C LYS A 190 -1.12 19.95 2.54
N TRP A 191 -1.65 20.42 3.66
CA TRP A 191 -2.51 19.63 4.52
C TRP A 191 -3.95 20.08 4.41
N THR A 192 -4.85 19.12 4.26
CA THR A 192 -6.29 19.35 4.27
C THR A 192 -6.90 18.74 5.53
N LYS A 193 -8.11 19.16 5.89
CA LYS A 193 -8.78 18.72 7.12
C LYS A 193 -9.45 17.37 6.93
N ASP A 194 -10.22 17.25 5.85
CA ASP A 194 -11.10 16.12 5.61
C ASP A 194 -10.37 15.08 4.75
N ILE A 195 -10.68 13.79 4.92
CA ILE A 195 -10.11 12.72 4.08
C ILE A 195 -10.80 12.68 2.71
N THR A 196 -12.10 12.94 2.69
CA THR A 196 -12.99 12.94 1.54
C THR A 196 -14.08 14.00 1.75
N ALA A 197 -14.91 14.24 0.74
CA ALA A 197 -15.99 15.20 0.82
C ALA A 197 -16.97 14.83 1.96
N PRO A 198 -17.24 15.74 2.91
CA PRO A 198 -18.22 15.47 3.96
C PRO A 198 -19.63 15.46 3.40
N ALA A 199 -20.55 14.73 4.04
CA ALA A 199 -21.96 14.72 3.66
C ALA A 199 -22.61 16.11 3.74
N ASN A 200 -22.13 16.94 4.69
CA ASN A 200 -22.56 18.33 4.88
C ASN A 200 -21.34 19.22 5.16
N GLY A 201 -21.29 20.39 4.53
CA GLY A 201 -20.25 21.40 4.76
C GLY A 201 -19.33 21.62 3.56
N ALA A 202 -18.27 22.40 3.78
CA ALA A 202 -17.27 22.66 2.75
C ALA A 202 -16.35 21.45 2.58
N ASP A 203 -16.09 21.05 1.34
CA ASP A 203 -15.16 19.99 0.98
C ASP A 203 -13.72 20.49 1.13
N ASN A 204 -13.06 20.14 2.24
CA ASN A 204 -11.63 20.38 2.43
C ASN A 204 -10.87 19.05 2.38
N SER A 205 -11.13 18.26 1.34
CA SER A 205 -10.41 17.02 1.06
C SER A 205 -9.19 17.26 0.14
N PRO A 206 -8.25 16.29 0.07
CA PRO A 206 -7.16 16.35 -0.91
C PRO A 206 -7.70 16.33 -2.34
N ALA A 207 -8.86 15.69 -2.59
CA ALA A 207 -9.50 15.65 -3.89
C ALA A 207 -10.02 17.04 -4.32
N ALA A 208 -10.67 17.79 -3.41
CA ALA A 208 -11.05 19.17 -3.67
C ALA A 208 -9.83 20.05 -3.97
N ALA A 209 -8.81 20.00 -3.12
CA ALA A 209 -7.58 20.76 -3.32
C ALA A 209 -6.91 20.46 -4.66
N PHE A 210 -6.90 19.19 -5.08
CA PHE A 210 -6.31 18.77 -6.35
C PHE A 210 -7.06 19.32 -7.57
N ARG A 211 -8.41 19.40 -7.48
CA ARG A 211 -9.27 20.00 -8.52
C ARG A 211 -9.07 21.51 -8.62
N GLU A 212 -9.03 22.18 -7.48
CA GLU A 212 -9.17 23.64 -7.39
C GLU A 212 -7.82 24.38 -7.43
N ASP A 213 -6.80 23.83 -6.78
CA ASP A 213 -5.50 24.49 -6.63
C ASP A 213 -4.54 24.08 -7.73
N LYS A 214 -4.25 25.02 -8.63
CA LYS A 214 -3.31 24.82 -9.74
C LYS A 214 -1.87 24.58 -9.30
N SER A 215 -1.50 24.97 -8.07
CA SER A 215 -0.17 24.73 -7.51
C SER A 215 0.04 23.32 -6.96
N VAL A 216 -1.03 22.54 -6.76
CA VAL A 216 -0.96 21.13 -6.35
C VAL A 216 -0.62 20.26 -7.57
N ASP A 217 0.35 19.37 -7.44
CA ASP A 217 0.80 18.48 -8.52
C ASP A 217 0.32 17.03 -8.35
N ALA A 218 0.17 16.58 -7.10
CA ALA A 218 -0.25 15.23 -6.74
C ALA A 218 -1.14 15.24 -5.48
N ALA A 219 -2.04 14.27 -5.37
CA ALA A 219 -2.89 14.05 -4.21
C ALA A 219 -2.88 12.59 -3.77
N PHE A 220 -2.79 12.38 -2.46
CA PHE A 220 -3.02 11.07 -1.84
C PHE A 220 -4.47 11.05 -1.35
N VAL A 221 -5.22 10.05 -1.82
CA VAL A 221 -6.68 9.97 -1.67
C VAL A 221 -7.12 8.53 -1.50
N ILE A 222 -8.33 8.35 -0.98
CA ILE A 222 -9.02 7.06 -1.03
C ILE A 222 -9.41 6.71 -2.48
N ALA A 223 -9.60 5.43 -2.77
CA ALA A 223 -9.87 4.93 -4.11
C ALA A 223 -11.09 5.58 -4.79
N PRO A 224 -12.26 5.78 -4.13
CA PRO A 224 -13.39 6.46 -4.76
C PRO A 224 -13.04 7.86 -5.26
N ASP A 225 -12.34 8.65 -4.44
CA ASP A 225 -11.88 9.98 -4.82
C ASP A 225 -10.83 9.90 -5.95
N GLY A 226 -9.92 8.93 -5.90
CA GLY A 226 -8.96 8.69 -6.98
C GLY A 226 -9.63 8.37 -8.30
N MET A 227 -10.68 7.54 -8.28
CA MET A 227 -11.48 7.19 -9.45
C MET A 227 -12.27 8.39 -9.97
N ALA A 228 -12.78 9.26 -9.10
CA ALA A 228 -13.51 10.48 -9.46
C ALA A 228 -12.61 11.59 -10.01
N LEU A 229 -11.40 11.77 -9.46
CA LEU A 229 -10.40 12.71 -9.98
C LEU A 229 -9.88 12.31 -11.36
N THR A 230 -9.96 11.03 -11.65
CA THR A 230 -9.63 10.43 -12.94
C THR A 230 -10.93 10.11 -13.69
N SER A 231 -10.85 9.53 -14.90
CA SER A 231 -12.07 9.09 -15.58
C SER A 231 -12.30 7.61 -15.22
N ASN A 232 -12.66 7.35 -13.96
CA ASN A 232 -12.86 6.01 -13.40
C ASN A 232 -11.61 5.11 -13.50
N GLY A 233 -10.45 5.66 -13.12
CA GLY A 233 -9.15 4.97 -13.21
C GLY A 233 -8.40 5.16 -14.53
N THR A 234 -9.08 5.64 -15.58
CA THR A 234 -8.43 6.06 -16.84
C THR A 234 -8.01 7.54 -16.79
N VAL A 235 -7.40 8.07 -17.85
CA VAL A 235 -6.96 9.49 -17.85
C VAL A 235 -8.17 10.43 -17.72
N GLY A 236 -8.09 11.37 -16.77
CA GLY A 236 -9.11 12.36 -16.50
C GLY A 236 -9.45 13.21 -17.73
N SER A 237 -10.73 13.39 -18.01
CA SER A 237 -11.22 14.14 -19.18
C SER A 237 -11.39 15.63 -18.91
N GLY A 238 -11.60 16.00 -17.64
CA GLY A 238 -12.05 17.33 -17.24
C GLY A 238 -13.57 17.45 -17.11
N ALA A 239 -14.31 16.39 -17.42
CA ALA A 239 -15.76 16.30 -17.22
C ALA A 239 -16.10 15.50 -15.96
N GLU A 240 -17.34 15.64 -15.47
CA GLU A 240 -17.90 14.81 -14.39
C GLU A 240 -17.07 14.83 -13.08
N GLY A 241 -16.41 15.96 -12.80
CA GLY A 241 -15.55 16.11 -11.61
C GLY A 241 -14.12 15.60 -11.77
N SER A 242 -13.79 14.92 -12.89
CA SER A 242 -12.42 14.53 -13.20
C SER A 242 -11.54 15.73 -13.54
N VAL A 243 -10.24 15.62 -13.26
CA VAL A 243 -9.25 16.64 -13.62
C VAL A 243 -8.61 16.28 -14.94
N LYS A 244 -8.67 17.20 -15.93
CA LYS A 244 -8.15 16.95 -17.27
C LYS A 244 -6.68 16.52 -17.26
N GLY A 245 -6.40 15.35 -17.81
CA GLY A 245 -5.09 14.74 -17.91
C GLY A 245 -4.54 14.16 -16.60
N ALA A 246 -5.32 14.19 -15.50
CA ALA A 246 -4.94 13.52 -14.27
C ALA A 246 -4.98 12.00 -14.45
N ARG A 247 -4.14 11.29 -13.71
CA ARG A 247 -4.08 9.82 -13.75
C ARG A 247 -3.68 9.27 -12.39
N VAL A 248 -4.04 8.02 -12.13
CA VAL A 248 -3.46 7.27 -11.01
C VAL A 248 -1.99 7.00 -11.33
N LEU A 249 -1.09 7.48 -10.48
CA LEU A 249 0.34 7.14 -10.55
C LEU A 249 0.59 5.76 -9.96
N MET A 250 -0.02 5.47 -8.80
CA MET A 250 0.09 4.21 -8.08
C MET A 250 -1.11 4.04 -7.14
N SER A 251 -1.52 2.80 -6.87
CA SER A 251 -2.46 2.46 -5.81
C SER A 251 -1.84 1.49 -4.80
N THR A 252 -2.50 1.31 -3.67
CA THR A 252 -2.10 0.30 -2.69
C THR A 252 -2.31 -1.14 -3.18
N LYS A 253 -2.93 -1.38 -4.36
CA LYS A 253 -2.78 -2.69 -5.04
C LYS A 253 -1.32 -3.00 -5.29
N THR A 254 -0.53 -1.99 -5.65
CA THR A 254 0.90 -2.11 -5.89
C THR A 254 1.69 -2.01 -4.60
N ALA A 255 1.46 -0.96 -3.80
CA ALA A 255 2.15 -0.71 -2.53
C ALA A 255 1.44 -1.35 -1.33
N ASN A 256 1.10 -2.64 -1.45
CA ASN A 256 0.20 -3.33 -0.53
C ASN A 256 0.79 -3.68 0.85
N ARG A 257 2.00 -3.22 1.19
CA ARG A 257 2.62 -3.42 2.52
C ARG A 257 3.12 -2.11 3.15
N VAL A 258 2.47 -1.00 2.78
CA VAL A 258 2.80 0.34 3.27
C VAL A 258 1.81 0.83 4.32
N ILE A 259 0.49 0.69 4.09
CA ILE A 259 -0.55 1.09 5.05
C ILE A 259 -1.07 -0.15 5.77
N ALA A 260 -0.68 -0.31 7.03
CA ALA A 260 -1.20 -1.37 7.91
C ALA A 260 -2.16 -0.80 8.93
N ASP A 261 -3.34 -1.40 8.99
CA ASP A 261 -4.38 -1.12 9.96
C ASP A 261 -4.16 -1.93 11.23
N VAL A 262 -4.20 -1.26 12.37
CA VAL A 262 -3.89 -1.87 13.65
C VAL A 262 -4.83 -1.42 14.76
N TYR A 263 -4.92 -2.27 15.78
CA TYR A 263 -5.38 -1.90 17.11
C TYR A 263 -4.19 -1.79 18.06
N ALA A 264 -4.22 -0.75 18.91
CA ALA A 264 -3.39 -0.65 20.09
C ALA A 264 -4.26 -0.49 21.35
N VAL A 265 -3.70 -0.81 22.51
CA VAL A 265 -4.36 -0.69 23.81
C VAL A 265 -3.46 0.06 24.80
N ARG A 266 -4.06 0.76 25.76
CA ARG A 266 -3.33 1.41 26.85
C ARG A 266 -2.52 0.41 27.66
N ALA A 267 -1.28 0.76 27.98
CA ALA A 267 -0.40 -0.06 28.80
C ALA A 267 -0.99 -0.39 30.18
N ASP A 268 -1.64 0.56 30.85
CA ASP A 268 -2.25 0.33 32.17
C ASP A 268 -3.43 -0.66 32.11
N TYR A 269 -4.28 -0.51 31.09
CA TYR A 269 -5.39 -1.41 30.83
C TYR A 269 -4.90 -2.79 30.43
N PHE A 270 -3.90 -2.86 29.55
CA PHE A 270 -3.30 -4.13 29.12
C PHE A 270 -2.69 -4.91 30.27
N LYS A 271 -1.97 -4.22 31.17
CA LYS A 271 -1.38 -4.84 32.36
C LYS A 271 -2.45 -5.45 33.27
N SER A 272 -3.60 -4.78 33.41
CA SER A 272 -4.66 -5.19 34.34
C SER A 272 -5.70 -6.13 33.71
N ASN A 273 -5.83 -6.15 32.39
CA ASN A 273 -6.89 -6.85 31.65
C ASN A 273 -6.33 -7.70 30.49
N ARG A 274 -5.08 -8.18 30.60
CA ARG A 274 -4.40 -8.92 29.50
C ARG A 274 -5.25 -10.07 28.95
N ALA A 275 -5.95 -10.81 29.81
CA ALA A 275 -6.79 -11.93 29.40
C ALA A 275 -7.98 -11.48 28.53
N ASP A 276 -8.62 -10.36 28.87
CA ASP A 276 -9.73 -9.83 28.09
C ASP A 276 -9.26 -9.23 26.77
N VAL A 277 -8.06 -8.63 26.75
CA VAL A 277 -7.42 -8.17 25.50
C VAL A 277 -7.04 -9.37 24.62
N GLU A 278 -6.53 -10.47 25.19
CA GLU A 278 -6.22 -11.70 24.45
C GLU A 278 -7.50 -12.30 23.82
N LYS A 279 -8.60 -12.37 24.58
CA LYS A 279 -9.92 -12.77 24.09
C LYS A 279 -10.43 -11.86 22.98
N PHE A 280 -10.23 -10.55 23.09
CA PHE A 280 -10.60 -9.59 22.04
C PHE A 280 -9.84 -9.88 20.75
N VAL A 281 -8.52 -10.08 20.84
CA VAL A 281 -7.68 -10.45 19.69
C VAL A 281 -8.09 -11.81 19.10
N HIS A 282 -8.39 -12.80 19.94
CA HIS A 282 -8.88 -14.10 19.50
C HIS A 282 -10.21 -13.98 18.74
N GLY A 283 -11.17 -13.23 19.29
CA GLY A 283 -12.45 -12.98 18.66
C GLY A 283 -12.33 -12.23 17.32
N LEU A 284 -11.34 -11.33 17.19
CA LEU A 284 -11.02 -10.68 15.92
C LEU A 284 -10.52 -11.69 14.87
N PHE A 285 -9.62 -12.61 15.21
CA PHE A 285 -9.17 -13.66 14.29
C PHE A 285 -10.33 -14.55 13.83
N VAL A 286 -11.14 -15.02 14.78
CA VAL A 286 -12.28 -15.90 14.48
C VAL A 286 -13.33 -15.16 13.63
N GLY A 287 -13.62 -13.91 13.97
CA GLY A 287 -14.56 -13.07 13.23
C GLY A 287 -14.10 -12.79 11.80
N GLU A 288 -12.82 -12.48 11.60
CA GLU A 288 -12.22 -12.28 10.28
C GLU A 288 -12.31 -13.55 9.42
N GLU A 289 -11.90 -14.70 9.95
CA GLU A 289 -11.93 -15.95 9.18
C GLU A 289 -13.38 -16.34 8.78
N GLN A 290 -14.35 -16.12 9.69
CA GLN A 290 -15.76 -16.34 9.38
C GLN A 290 -16.30 -15.34 8.35
N LEU A 291 -15.92 -14.06 8.43
CA LEU A 291 -16.30 -13.05 7.45
C LEU A 291 -15.77 -13.42 6.05
N ARG A 292 -14.50 -13.79 5.97
CA ARG A 292 -13.87 -14.23 4.71
C ARG A 292 -14.56 -15.45 4.14
N ALA A 293 -14.93 -16.43 4.98
CA ALA A 293 -15.73 -17.57 4.56
C ALA A 293 -17.14 -17.17 4.08
N LEU A 294 -17.75 -16.15 4.69
CA LEU A 294 -19.04 -15.60 4.25
C LEU A 294 -18.94 -14.96 2.86
N PHE A 295 -17.93 -14.12 2.61
CA PHE A 295 -17.68 -13.52 1.29
C PHE A 295 -17.45 -14.58 0.21
N LYS A 296 -16.62 -15.60 0.49
CA LYS A 296 -16.37 -16.72 -0.44
C LYS A 296 -17.64 -17.50 -0.79
N ASN A 297 -18.58 -17.60 0.15
CA ASN A 297 -19.83 -18.36 0.01
C ASN A 297 -21.07 -17.45 -0.11
N ARG A 298 -20.91 -16.18 -0.51
CA ARG A 298 -21.97 -15.17 -0.50
C ARG A 298 -23.25 -15.57 -1.22
N SER A 299 -23.14 -16.34 -2.31
CA SER A 299 -24.30 -16.87 -3.03
C SER A 299 -25.07 -17.92 -2.22
N ALA A 300 -24.37 -18.80 -1.52
CA ALA A 300 -24.97 -19.84 -0.68
C ALA A 300 -25.49 -19.31 0.66
N LYS A 301 -24.91 -18.22 1.17
CA LYS A 301 -25.27 -17.56 2.44
C LYS A 301 -25.83 -16.15 2.22
N ALA A 302 -26.67 -15.98 1.21
CA ALA A 302 -27.14 -14.66 0.76
C ALA A 302 -27.84 -13.83 1.85
N ALA A 303 -28.60 -14.48 2.75
CA ALA A 303 -29.28 -13.80 3.85
C ALA A 303 -28.28 -13.21 4.86
N ASP A 304 -27.35 -14.04 5.36
CA ASP A 304 -26.30 -13.62 6.30
C ASP A 304 -25.40 -12.54 5.68
N TYR A 305 -25.05 -12.69 4.40
CA TYR A 305 -24.24 -11.74 3.65
C TYR A 305 -24.93 -10.38 3.55
N LYS A 306 -26.21 -10.36 3.18
CA LYS A 306 -27.00 -9.12 3.10
C LYS A 306 -27.14 -8.47 4.49
N GLN A 307 -27.38 -9.25 5.54
CA GLN A 307 -27.47 -8.72 6.90
C GLN A 307 -26.16 -8.06 7.33
N MET A 308 -25.02 -8.71 7.07
CA MET A 308 -23.70 -8.16 7.35
C MET A 308 -23.48 -6.85 6.58
N LEU A 309 -23.71 -6.83 5.26
CA LEU A 309 -23.52 -5.62 4.45
C LEU A 309 -24.39 -4.45 4.94
N THR A 310 -25.67 -4.70 5.21
CA THR A 310 -26.58 -3.65 5.70
C THR A 310 -26.14 -3.11 7.05
N ALA A 311 -25.73 -3.97 7.98
CA ALA A 311 -25.27 -3.53 9.29
C ALA A 311 -23.95 -2.75 9.20
N SER A 312 -22.99 -3.21 8.39
CA SER A 312 -21.74 -2.49 8.16
C SER A 312 -21.97 -1.14 7.48
N ALA A 313 -22.90 -1.06 6.53
CA ALA A 313 -23.22 0.19 5.83
C ALA A 313 -23.86 1.21 6.79
N GLU A 314 -24.78 0.77 7.65
CA GLU A 314 -25.34 1.61 8.71
C GLU A 314 -24.27 2.09 9.70
N ILE A 315 -23.35 1.20 10.10
CA ILE A 315 -22.40 1.50 11.18
C ILE A 315 -21.23 2.37 10.71
N LEU A 316 -20.76 2.18 9.47
CA LEU A 316 -19.58 2.82 8.90
C LEU A 316 -19.90 4.02 8.01
N LEU A 317 -21.06 4.03 7.36
CA LEU A 317 -21.41 5.03 6.34
C LEU A 317 -22.70 5.78 6.68
N ASP A 318 -23.25 5.56 7.89
CA ASP A 318 -24.52 6.12 8.36
C ASP A 318 -25.68 5.93 7.37
N SER A 319 -25.63 4.84 6.59
CA SER A 319 -26.62 4.54 5.55
C SER A 319 -26.73 3.03 5.34
N PRO A 320 -27.88 2.39 5.66
CA PRO A 320 -28.04 0.94 5.52
C PRO A 320 -28.13 0.50 4.05
N LYS A 321 -28.24 1.47 3.14
CA LYS A 321 -28.35 1.28 1.69
C LYS A 321 -26.99 1.32 0.98
N ALA A 322 -25.93 1.82 1.63
CA ALA A 322 -24.58 1.96 1.06
C ALA A 322 -23.82 0.61 0.99
N THR A 323 -24.54 -0.47 0.67
CA THR A 323 -23.99 -1.85 0.69
C THR A 323 -22.93 -2.08 -0.38
N ALA A 324 -23.05 -1.44 -1.55
CA ALA A 324 -22.03 -1.51 -2.59
C ALA A 324 -20.73 -0.79 -2.17
N ASP A 325 -20.85 0.31 -1.43
CA ASP A 325 -19.69 1.02 -0.89
C ASP A 325 -18.96 0.16 0.16
N VAL A 326 -19.70 -0.58 0.99
CA VAL A 326 -19.12 -1.56 1.92
C VAL A 326 -18.40 -2.70 1.18
N GLU A 327 -18.94 -3.21 0.08
CA GLU A 327 -18.23 -4.18 -0.76
C GLU A 327 -16.93 -3.58 -1.31
N GLY A 328 -16.97 -2.34 -1.79
CA GLY A 328 -15.77 -1.62 -2.24
C GLY A 328 -14.73 -1.41 -1.13
N LEU A 329 -15.17 -1.10 0.10
CA LEU A 329 -14.29 -1.01 1.26
C LEU A 329 -13.64 -2.37 1.58
N TYR A 330 -14.40 -3.46 1.53
CA TYR A 330 -13.89 -4.82 1.73
C TYR A 330 -12.84 -5.18 0.67
N ASP A 331 -13.14 -4.94 -0.60
CA ASP A 331 -12.24 -5.23 -1.74
C ASP A 331 -10.95 -4.40 -1.70
N GLY A 332 -10.98 -3.23 -1.05
CA GLY A 332 -9.81 -2.37 -0.83
C GLY A 332 -8.85 -2.86 0.26
N ALA A 333 -9.21 -3.89 1.03
CA ALA A 333 -8.50 -4.34 2.21
C ALA A 333 -8.05 -5.81 2.10
N GLU A 334 -6.75 -6.06 2.33
CA GLU A 334 -6.22 -7.42 2.50
C GLU A 334 -6.16 -7.77 3.98
N PHE A 335 -7.04 -8.67 4.43
CA PHE A 335 -7.09 -9.10 5.83
C PHE A 335 -5.84 -9.88 6.22
N SER A 336 -5.20 -9.44 7.30
CA SER A 336 -3.94 -10.04 7.75
C SER A 336 -4.13 -11.44 8.35
N GLY A 337 -5.26 -11.64 9.05
CA GLY A 337 -5.56 -12.87 9.75
C GLY A 337 -4.46 -13.32 10.72
N PHE A 338 -4.56 -14.56 11.19
CA PHE A 338 -3.60 -15.13 12.13
C PHE A 338 -2.17 -15.14 11.58
N ARG A 339 -1.99 -15.61 10.35
CA ARG A 339 -0.68 -15.72 9.70
C ARG A 339 0.02 -14.37 9.53
N GLY A 340 -0.70 -13.35 9.08
CA GLY A 340 -0.16 -12.00 8.92
C GLY A 340 0.31 -11.43 10.26
N ASN A 341 -0.46 -11.61 11.32
CA ASN A 341 -0.08 -11.16 12.67
C ASN A 341 1.16 -11.88 13.23
N VAL A 342 1.28 -13.19 13.01
CA VAL A 342 2.49 -13.97 13.37
C VAL A 342 3.72 -13.41 12.64
N ALA A 343 3.61 -13.13 11.33
CA ALA A 343 4.71 -12.57 10.57
C ALA A 343 5.04 -11.13 11.00
N PHE A 344 4.02 -10.29 11.16
CA PHE A 344 4.16 -8.86 11.44
C PHE A 344 4.76 -8.57 12.82
N PHE A 345 4.31 -9.27 13.87
CA PHE A 345 4.76 -9.04 15.25
C PHE A 345 5.78 -10.08 15.76
N GLY A 346 5.84 -11.27 15.15
CA GLY A 346 6.62 -12.40 15.66
C GLY A 346 7.85 -12.75 14.84
N ASN A 347 7.95 -12.29 13.59
CA ASN A 347 9.06 -12.65 12.70
C ASN A 347 10.03 -11.47 12.49
N PRO A 348 11.18 -11.43 13.17
CA PRO A 348 12.17 -10.37 13.00
C PRO A 348 12.82 -10.37 11.60
N SER A 349 12.81 -11.51 10.90
CA SER A 349 13.29 -11.60 9.52
C SER A 349 12.28 -11.05 8.52
N TYR A 350 10.99 -11.00 8.84
CA TYR A 350 9.97 -10.47 7.92
C TYR A 350 10.31 -9.00 7.55
N PRO A 351 10.45 -8.66 6.26
CA PRO A 351 10.94 -7.32 5.88
C PRO A 351 10.01 -6.17 6.25
N ARG A 352 8.70 -6.42 6.30
CA ARG A 352 7.67 -5.43 6.65
C ARG A 352 7.06 -5.70 8.03
N ASN A 353 7.90 -6.16 8.97
CA ASN A 353 7.49 -6.34 10.37
C ASN A 353 7.27 -5.02 11.10
N PHE A 354 6.70 -5.12 12.30
CA PHE A 354 6.34 -4.01 13.16
C PHE A 354 7.52 -3.08 13.48
N GLU A 355 8.67 -3.61 13.89
CA GLU A 355 9.82 -2.82 14.32
C GLU A 355 10.41 -2.01 13.17
N LYS A 356 10.62 -2.65 12.01
CA LYS A 356 11.18 -1.99 10.83
C LYS A 356 10.27 -0.88 10.33
N ARG A 357 8.96 -1.12 10.29
CA ARG A 357 7.99 -0.10 9.85
C ARG A 357 7.88 1.05 10.84
N THR A 358 7.88 0.76 12.14
CA THR A 358 7.92 1.79 13.19
C THR A 358 9.14 2.70 13.02
N ASP A 359 10.33 2.12 12.82
CA ASP A 359 11.56 2.89 12.63
C ASP A 359 11.55 3.74 11.35
N GLU A 360 11.11 3.16 10.23
CA GLU A 360 10.91 3.84 8.94
C GLU A 360 9.98 5.05 9.08
N ILE A 361 8.80 4.84 9.68
CA ILE A 361 7.75 5.86 9.84
C ILE A 361 8.24 6.99 10.74
N GLN A 362 8.79 6.69 11.92
CA GLN A 362 9.23 7.73 12.84
C GLN A 362 10.40 8.54 12.28
N SER A 363 11.30 7.90 11.53
CA SER A 363 12.39 8.62 10.84
C SER A 363 11.83 9.65 9.85
N ALA A 364 10.83 9.26 9.06
CA ALA A 364 10.19 10.17 8.12
C ALA A 364 9.40 11.29 8.82
N PHE A 365 8.67 10.96 9.88
CA PHE A 365 7.84 11.94 10.60
C PHE A 365 8.67 12.98 11.35
N MET A 366 9.86 12.61 11.84
CA MET A 366 10.81 13.57 12.38
C MET A 366 11.26 14.57 11.32
N MET A 367 11.60 14.10 10.10
CA MET A 367 12.00 14.98 9.00
C MET A 367 10.86 15.92 8.56
N MET A 368 9.61 15.48 8.67
CA MET A 368 8.43 16.31 8.38
C MET A 368 8.06 17.28 9.51
N GLY A 369 8.70 17.18 10.68
CA GLY A 369 8.33 17.95 11.86
C GLY A 369 6.98 17.55 12.48
N LEU A 370 6.51 16.32 12.20
CA LEU A 370 5.31 15.72 12.83
C LEU A 370 5.61 15.09 14.19
N SER A 371 6.89 14.79 14.45
CA SER A 371 7.43 14.34 15.73
C SER A 371 8.78 15.02 15.99
N GLY A 372 9.13 15.27 17.25
CA GLY A 372 10.43 15.79 17.66
C GLY A 372 11.50 14.71 17.90
N GLN A 373 11.12 13.47 18.14
CA GLN A 373 12.02 12.36 18.46
C GLN A 373 11.42 10.99 18.13
N LYS A 374 12.29 9.97 18.04
CA LYS A 374 11.84 8.58 18.00
C LYS A 374 11.36 8.13 19.37
N VAL A 375 10.32 7.32 19.38
CA VAL A 375 9.70 6.74 20.55
C VAL A 375 9.70 5.23 20.42
N ALA A 376 10.30 4.52 21.38
CA ALA A 376 10.21 3.07 21.43
C ALA A 376 8.74 2.65 21.62
N MET A 377 8.22 1.89 20.66
CA MET A 377 6.86 1.35 20.64
C MET A 377 6.86 -0.12 21.08
N SER A 378 5.78 -0.53 21.77
CA SER A 378 5.64 -1.90 22.26
C SER A 378 4.49 -2.61 21.57
N HIS A 379 4.60 -3.92 21.39
CA HIS A 379 3.50 -4.79 21.00
C HIS A 379 3.26 -5.86 22.09
N ALA A 380 2.11 -6.52 22.04
CA ALA A 380 1.60 -7.39 23.11
C ALA A 380 2.45 -8.64 23.39
N LYS A 381 3.34 -9.01 22.46
CA LYS A 381 4.15 -10.25 22.47
C LYS A 381 3.28 -11.46 22.77
N TRP A 382 2.26 -11.69 21.94
CA TRP A 382 1.33 -12.80 22.09
C TRP A 382 2.03 -14.16 21.98
N ASP A 383 1.53 -15.12 22.73
CA ASP A 383 1.75 -16.53 22.45
C ASP A 383 0.69 -16.99 21.45
N TYR A 384 1.03 -16.94 20.17
CA TYR A 384 0.12 -17.31 19.09
C TYR A 384 -0.34 -18.77 19.15
N SER A 385 0.35 -19.65 19.88
CA SER A 385 -0.12 -21.03 20.06
C SER A 385 -1.45 -21.12 20.81
N ARG A 386 -1.77 -20.11 21.64
CA ARG A 386 -3.03 -19.98 22.38
C ARG A 386 -4.14 -19.32 21.56
N LEU A 387 -3.78 -18.56 20.53
CA LEU A 387 -4.70 -17.80 19.69
C LEU A 387 -5.18 -18.57 18.45
N LYS A 388 -4.78 -19.83 18.29
CA LYS A 388 -5.13 -20.67 17.12
C LYS A 388 -6.45 -21.42 17.26
N ALA A 389 -7.06 -21.42 18.45
CA ALA A 389 -8.25 -22.21 18.71
C ALA A 389 -9.42 -21.79 17.79
N GLY A 390 -10.12 -22.75 17.19
CA GLY A 390 -11.24 -22.45 16.29
C GLY A 390 -10.87 -21.86 14.92
N LEU A 391 -9.59 -21.65 14.62
CA LEU A 391 -9.11 -21.22 13.32
C LEU A 391 -8.75 -22.41 12.42
N THR A 392 -9.00 -22.26 11.11
CA THR A 392 -8.68 -23.27 10.10
C THR A 392 -7.54 -22.82 9.18
N ASP A 393 -7.35 -21.51 9.00
CA ASP A 393 -6.25 -20.96 8.18
C ASP A 393 -4.99 -20.70 9.00
N ILE A 394 -4.39 -21.79 9.50
CA ILE A 394 -3.19 -21.76 10.35
C ILE A 394 -1.95 -22.35 9.66
N ALA A 395 -2.11 -22.99 8.50
CA ALA A 395 -1.03 -23.70 7.80
C ALA A 395 -0.44 -22.88 6.63
N GLY A 396 0.89 -22.83 6.56
CA GLY A 396 1.65 -21.96 5.66
C GLY A 396 1.79 -22.47 4.23
N VAL A 397 0.77 -22.28 3.40
CA VAL A 397 0.95 -22.31 1.95
C VAL A 397 1.16 -20.88 1.47
N GLU A 398 2.32 -20.62 0.85
CA GLU A 398 2.52 -19.44 0.02
C GLU A 398 1.94 -19.75 -1.36
N ALA A 399 0.96 -18.96 -1.82
CA ALA A 399 0.46 -19.04 -3.17
C ALA A 399 1.12 -17.96 -4.04
N PRO A 400 1.46 -18.25 -5.30
CA PRO A 400 1.95 -17.24 -6.23
C PRO A 400 0.92 -16.11 -6.40
N ARG A 401 1.36 -14.85 -6.27
CA ARG A 401 0.50 -13.67 -6.47
C ARG A 401 0.25 -13.38 -7.95
N PHE A 402 1.16 -13.83 -8.80
CA PHE A 402 1.10 -13.61 -10.23
C PHE A 402 1.01 -14.91 -11.01
N ASP A 403 0.19 -14.89 -12.06
CA ASP A 403 0.30 -15.89 -13.12
C ASP A 403 1.53 -15.58 -13.97
N SER A 404 2.62 -16.31 -13.72
CA SER A 404 3.92 -16.05 -14.35
C SER A 404 3.86 -16.11 -15.89
N ALA A 405 2.98 -16.92 -16.46
CA ALA A 405 2.84 -17.02 -17.91
C ALA A 405 2.16 -15.77 -18.49
N GLU A 406 1.10 -15.27 -17.85
CA GLU A 406 0.42 -14.04 -18.28
C GLU A 406 1.30 -12.81 -18.07
N VAL A 407 1.99 -12.70 -16.94
CA VAL A 407 2.96 -11.61 -16.71
C VAL A 407 4.03 -11.61 -17.81
N ALA A 408 4.61 -12.77 -18.13
CA ALA A 408 5.62 -12.86 -19.18
C ALA A 408 5.10 -12.39 -20.55
N LYS A 409 3.85 -12.70 -20.90
CA LYS A 409 3.21 -12.21 -22.15
C LYS A 409 3.03 -10.69 -22.14
N VAL A 410 2.60 -10.11 -21.01
CA VAL A 410 2.44 -8.65 -20.88
C VAL A 410 3.80 -7.97 -21.08
N ILE A 411 4.84 -8.46 -20.42
CA ILE A 411 6.20 -7.91 -20.52
C ILE A 411 6.80 -8.10 -21.93
N ASP A 412 6.63 -9.25 -22.58
CA ASP A 412 7.10 -9.47 -23.96
C ASP A 412 6.42 -8.53 -24.96
N ARG A 413 5.10 -8.31 -24.81
CA ARG A 413 4.36 -7.33 -25.61
C ARG A 413 4.88 -5.91 -25.40
N GLN A 414 5.08 -5.49 -24.14
CA GLN A 414 5.64 -4.18 -23.82
C GLN A 414 7.07 -4.02 -24.36
N GLN A 415 7.89 -5.07 -24.29
CA GLN A 415 9.23 -5.07 -24.85
C GLN A 415 9.20 -4.87 -26.37
N LYS A 416 8.37 -5.62 -27.10
CA LYS A 416 8.22 -5.50 -28.57
C LYS A 416 7.70 -4.13 -29.01
N GLN A 417 6.87 -3.49 -28.19
CA GLN A 417 6.33 -2.15 -28.43
C GLN A 417 7.27 -1.03 -27.97
N GLY A 418 8.38 -1.34 -27.31
CA GLY A 418 9.28 -0.33 -26.73
C GLY A 418 8.69 0.41 -25.52
N THR A 419 7.63 -0.14 -24.92
CA THR A 419 6.83 0.48 -23.84
C THR A 419 7.15 -0.10 -22.46
N LEU A 420 8.23 -0.86 -22.29
CA LEU A 420 8.60 -1.48 -21.01
C LEU A 420 8.80 -0.48 -19.85
N GLY A 421 9.10 0.79 -20.15
CA GLY A 421 9.16 1.85 -19.14
C GLY A 421 7.81 2.46 -18.76
N GLN A 422 6.71 2.08 -19.43
CA GLN A 422 5.36 2.50 -19.04
C GLN A 422 4.96 1.76 -17.76
N GLY A 423 4.42 2.50 -16.78
CA GLY A 423 4.11 1.95 -15.46
C GLY A 423 5.34 1.73 -14.58
N GLU A 424 6.53 2.21 -14.98
CA GLU A 424 7.69 2.23 -14.10
C GLU A 424 7.43 3.12 -12.88
N LEU A 425 7.61 2.51 -11.71
CA LEU A 425 7.54 3.19 -10.43
C LEU A 425 8.95 3.59 -9.97
N PHE A 426 9.85 2.62 -9.96
CA PHE A 426 11.24 2.76 -9.49
C PHE A 426 12.18 2.00 -10.41
N SER A 427 13.40 2.50 -10.58
CA SER A 427 14.45 1.77 -11.29
C SER A 427 15.85 2.09 -10.74
N PHE A 428 16.75 1.10 -10.85
CA PHE A 428 18.17 1.27 -10.54
C PHE A 428 19.05 0.27 -11.30
N GLU A 429 20.34 0.58 -11.40
CA GLU A 429 21.30 -0.19 -12.19
C GLU A 429 22.37 -0.80 -11.29
N VAL A 430 22.73 -2.04 -11.60
CA VAL A 430 23.85 -2.77 -10.99
C VAL A 430 24.86 -3.10 -12.08
N PHE A 431 26.10 -2.68 -11.89
CA PHE A 431 27.18 -2.87 -12.86
C PHE A 431 28.02 -4.11 -12.52
N PHE A 432 28.57 -4.76 -13.54
CA PHE A 432 29.41 -5.95 -13.37
C PHE A 432 30.68 -5.89 -14.22
N GLN A 433 31.66 -6.73 -13.84
CA GLN A 433 32.94 -6.79 -14.53
C GLN A 433 32.85 -7.60 -15.84
N PRO A 434 33.78 -7.38 -16.80
CA PRO A 434 33.88 -8.21 -17.99
C PRO A 434 33.91 -9.71 -17.64
N ASN A 435 33.22 -10.52 -18.44
CA ASN A 435 33.14 -11.99 -18.29
C ASN A 435 32.57 -12.50 -16.97
N GLN A 436 31.98 -11.64 -16.14
CA GLN A 436 31.34 -12.05 -14.90
C GLN A 436 29.97 -12.69 -15.16
N ASN A 437 29.77 -13.89 -14.60
CA ASN A 437 28.48 -14.62 -14.65
C ASN A 437 27.98 -15.05 -13.27
N THR A 438 28.73 -14.74 -12.20
CA THR A 438 28.39 -15.05 -10.81
C THR A 438 28.20 -13.76 -10.04
N PHE A 439 27.16 -13.69 -9.21
CA PHE A 439 26.78 -12.48 -8.47
C PHE A 439 26.65 -12.82 -6.98
N THR A 440 27.72 -12.64 -6.21
CA THR A 440 27.76 -13.04 -4.81
C THR A 440 27.25 -11.91 -3.90
N LYS A 441 26.73 -12.29 -2.71
CA LYS A 441 26.30 -11.34 -1.69
C LYS A 441 27.43 -10.42 -1.19
N ASP A 442 28.67 -10.86 -1.26
CA ASP A 442 29.83 -10.09 -0.79
C ASP A 442 30.10 -8.89 -1.69
N LEU A 443 29.75 -9.01 -2.98
CA LEU A 443 29.88 -7.93 -3.96
C LEU A 443 28.59 -7.12 -4.11
N TYR A 444 27.43 -7.78 -4.06
CA TYR A 444 26.13 -7.20 -4.45
C TYR A 444 25.10 -7.15 -3.33
N GLY A 445 25.48 -7.46 -2.09
CA GLY A 445 24.53 -7.62 -0.97
C GLY A 445 23.68 -6.38 -0.70
N LYS A 446 24.22 -5.17 -0.91
CA LYS A 446 23.46 -3.92 -0.80
C LYS A 446 22.35 -3.82 -1.86
N ASP A 447 22.69 -4.14 -3.11
CA ASP A 447 21.73 -4.10 -4.21
C ASP A 447 20.67 -5.20 -4.05
N PHE A 448 21.08 -6.40 -3.63
CA PHE A 448 20.14 -7.48 -3.32
C PHE A 448 19.19 -7.11 -2.19
N SER A 449 19.69 -6.48 -1.13
CA SER A 449 18.84 -5.98 -0.03
C SER A 449 17.82 -4.96 -0.53
N ARG A 450 18.19 -4.08 -1.45
CA ARG A 450 17.27 -3.11 -2.06
C ARG A 450 16.18 -3.80 -2.88
N VAL A 451 16.52 -4.83 -3.67
CA VAL A 451 15.50 -5.61 -4.40
C VAL A 451 14.56 -6.33 -3.43
N VAL A 452 15.09 -6.95 -2.38
CA VAL A 452 14.29 -7.62 -1.34
C VAL A 452 13.31 -6.66 -0.68
N GLU A 453 13.76 -5.43 -0.39
CA GLU A 453 12.92 -4.39 0.18
C GLU A 453 11.78 -3.99 -0.78
N TYR A 454 12.09 -3.74 -2.05
CA TYR A 454 11.07 -3.40 -3.06
C TYR A 454 10.08 -4.54 -3.28
N ALA A 455 10.56 -5.78 -3.41
CA ALA A 455 9.71 -6.96 -3.54
C ALA A 455 8.74 -7.11 -2.34
N SER A 456 9.23 -6.81 -1.14
CA SER A 456 8.45 -6.93 0.10
C SER A 456 7.50 -5.75 0.34
N THR A 457 7.82 -4.57 -0.17
CA THR A 457 7.02 -3.34 0.00
C THR A 457 5.94 -3.22 -1.08
N TYR A 458 6.31 -3.53 -2.33
CA TYR A 458 5.47 -3.40 -3.52
C TYR A 458 5.02 -4.77 -4.02
N GLY A 459 4.34 -5.54 -3.16
CA GLY A 459 3.99 -6.93 -3.44
C GLY A 459 3.06 -7.13 -4.64
N GLY A 460 2.37 -6.08 -5.09
CA GLY A 460 1.55 -6.08 -6.30
C GLY A 460 2.23 -5.48 -7.55
N ALA A 461 3.51 -5.13 -7.48
CA ALA A 461 4.32 -4.82 -8.67
C ALA A 461 5.13 -6.03 -9.11
N VAL A 462 5.44 -6.09 -10.41
CA VAL A 462 6.43 -7.00 -10.98
C VAL A 462 7.79 -6.31 -11.02
N ILE A 463 8.85 -7.06 -10.75
CA ILE A 463 10.23 -6.59 -10.84
C ILE A 463 10.87 -7.20 -12.08
N THR A 464 11.19 -6.36 -13.07
CA THR A 464 12.00 -6.81 -14.21
C THR A 464 13.48 -6.75 -13.84
N ILE A 465 14.21 -7.76 -14.29
CA ILE A 465 15.67 -7.87 -14.18
C ILE A 465 16.20 -7.88 -15.61
N GLU A 466 16.69 -6.74 -16.06
CA GLU A 466 17.01 -6.46 -17.44
C GLU A 466 18.52 -6.54 -17.66
N GLY A 467 18.97 -7.64 -18.26
CA GLY A 467 20.37 -7.84 -18.61
C GLY A 467 20.75 -7.07 -19.87
N HIS A 468 21.95 -6.48 -19.83
CA HIS A 468 22.57 -5.85 -20.98
C HIS A 468 23.97 -6.40 -21.25
N SER A 469 24.42 -6.26 -22.49
CA SER A 469 25.76 -6.63 -22.93
C SER A 469 26.44 -5.47 -23.63
N ASP A 470 27.76 -5.45 -23.53
CA ASP A 470 28.59 -4.47 -24.21
C ASP A 470 28.58 -4.66 -25.74
N PRO A 471 28.40 -3.59 -26.54
CA PRO A 471 28.39 -3.68 -27.99
C PRO A 471 29.77 -3.78 -28.66
N LEU A 472 30.89 -3.60 -27.94
CA LEU A 472 32.21 -3.43 -28.57
C LEU A 472 32.62 -4.57 -29.49
N GLY A 473 32.33 -5.83 -29.12
CA GLY A 473 32.62 -6.99 -29.96
C GLY A 473 31.88 -6.98 -31.30
N TYR A 474 30.59 -6.60 -31.29
CA TYR A 474 29.79 -6.43 -32.50
C TYR A 474 30.32 -5.28 -33.36
N LEU A 475 30.66 -4.14 -32.75
CA LEU A 475 31.15 -2.97 -33.46
C LEU A 475 32.51 -3.22 -34.13
N LYS A 476 33.41 -3.98 -33.49
CA LYS A 476 34.68 -4.42 -34.09
C LYS A 476 34.43 -5.32 -35.30
N ALA A 477 33.60 -6.35 -35.16
CA ALA A 477 33.25 -7.23 -36.27
C ALA A 477 32.63 -6.47 -37.45
N LYS A 478 31.76 -5.48 -37.16
CA LYS A 478 31.17 -4.63 -38.20
C LYS A 478 32.21 -3.75 -38.89
N LYS A 479 33.13 -3.16 -38.13
CA LYS A 479 34.24 -2.34 -38.68
C LYS A 479 35.17 -3.18 -39.57
N GLU A 480 35.36 -4.45 -39.24
CA GLU A 480 36.12 -5.43 -40.03
C GLU A 480 35.35 -5.97 -41.24
N SER A 481 34.14 -5.45 -41.52
CA SER A 481 33.28 -5.89 -42.63
C SER A 481 32.95 -7.38 -42.59
N GLN A 482 32.77 -7.94 -41.39
CA GLN A 482 32.33 -9.32 -41.22
C GLN A 482 30.95 -9.55 -41.87
N PRO A 483 30.68 -10.76 -42.40
CA PRO A 483 29.39 -11.11 -42.99
C PRO A 483 28.18 -10.90 -42.06
N GLU A 484 27.01 -10.58 -42.63
CA GLU A 484 25.80 -10.28 -41.84
C GLU A 484 25.35 -11.44 -40.94
N ASP A 485 25.54 -12.68 -41.37
CA ASP A 485 25.20 -13.86 -40.57
C ASP A 485 26.11 -14.00 -39.33
N VAL A 486 27.38 -13.56 -39.43
CA VAL A 486 28.30 -13.47 -38.28
C VAL A 486 27.83 -12.38 -37.32
N LEU A 487 27.48 -11.21 -37.83
CA LEU A 487 26.96 -10.10 -37.03
C LEU A 487 25.67 -10.48 -36.28
N ARG A 488 24.73 -11.15 -36.95
CA ARG A 488 23.49 -11.66 -36.32
C ARG A 488 23.77 -12.69 -35.23
N ARG A 489 24.74 -13.59 -35.44
CA ARG A 489 25.17 -14.55 -34.42
C ARG A 489 25.77 -13.86 -33.20
N ILE A 490 26.58 -12.82 -33.38
CA ILE A 490 27.13 -12.02 -32.27
C ILE A 490 26.00 -11.34 -31.48
N MET A 491 25.03 -10.73 -32.15
CA MET A 491 23.87 -10.11 -31.50
C MET A 491 23.06 -11.13 -30.69
N GLN A 492 22.77 -12.29 -31.26
CA GLN A 492 22.03 -13.35 -30.57
C GLN A 492 22.81 -13.89 -29.37
N SER A 493 24.13 -14.08 -29.51
CA SER A 493 24.99 -14.51 -28.41
C SER A 493 24.98 -13.49 -27.26
N ALA A 494 25.08 -12.20 -27.58
CA ALA A 494 24.99 -11.14 -26.58
C ALA A 494 23.61 -11.11 -25.89
N LYS A 495 22.52 -11.34 -26.64
CA LYS A 495 21.17 -11.45 -26.09
C LYS A 495 21.06 -12.62 -25.11
N ASN A 496 21.51 -13.80 -25.50
CA ASN A 496 21.52 -15.00 -24.65
C ASN A 496 22.39 -14.79 -23.39
N LEU A 497 23.57 -14.18 -23.54
CA LEU A 497 24.46 -13.87 -22.42
C LEU A 497 23.80 -12.92 -21.43
N SER A 498 23.18 -11.84 -21.93
CA SER A 498 22.48 -10.88 -21.08
C SER A 498 21.30 -11.52 -20.32
N LEU A 499 20.55 -12.42 -20.97
CA LEU A 499 19.46 -13.17 -20.35
C LEU A 499 19.97 -14.13 -19.28
N ALA A 500 21.06 -14.87 -19.56
CA ALA A 500 21.67 -15.79 -18.61
C ALA A 500 22.17 -15.06 -17.36
N ARG A 501 22.82 -13.90 -17.52
CA ARG A 501 23.26 -13.06 -16.39
C ARG A 501 22.09 -12.54 -15.56
N ALA A 502 21.04 -12.06 -16.21
CA ALA A 502 19.87 -11.57 -15.49
C ALA A 502 19.15 -12.70 -14.71
N ASN A 503 19.13 -13.94 -15.23
CA ASN A 503 18.67 -15.11 -14.46
C ASN A 503 19.60 -15.40 -13.27
N ALA A 504 20.91 -15.38 -13.46
CA ALA A 504 21.87 -15.60 -12.37
C ALA A 504 21.72 -14.56 -11.24
N VAL A 505 21.45 -13.30 -11.60
CA VAL A 505 21.14 -12.23 -10.63
C VAL A 505 19.83 -12.50 -9.88
N ARG A 506 18.75 -12.88 -10.59
CA ARG A 506 17.47 -13.27 -9.95
C ARG A 506 17.69 -14.37 -8.91
N ASP A 507 18.36 -15.43 -9.30
CA ASP A 507 18.56 -16.60 -8.45
C ASP A 507 19.45 -16.26 -7.25
N SER A 508 20.43 -15.37 -7.44
CA SER A 508 21.28 -14.84 -6.37
C SER A 508 20.49 -13.98 -5.36
N ILE A 509 19.52 -13.19 -5.82
CA ILE A 509 18.63 -12.40 -4.94
C ILE A 509 17.72 -13.31 -4.13
N ILE A 510 17.10 -14.30 -4.76
CA ILE A 510 16.24 -15.28 -4.07
C ILE A 510 17.07 -16.08 -3.05
N GLY A 511 18.27 -16.53 -3.43
CA GLY A 511 19.19 -17.19 -2.52
C GLY A 511 19.64 -16.31 -1.35
N TYR A 512 19.92 -15.03 -1.62
CA TYR A 512 20.25 -14.03 -0.60
C TYR A 512 19.10 -13.85 0.39
N ALA A 513 17.87 -13.64 -0.09
CA ALA A 513 16.68 -13.50 0.74
C ALA A 513 16.46 -14.75 1.62
N LYS A 514 16.54 -15.94 1.03
CA LYS A 514 16.42 -17.21 1.77
C LYS A 514 17.50 -17.34 2.85
N SER A 515 18.73 -16.91 2.59
CA SER A 515 19.81 -16.91 3.59
C SER A 515 19.54 -15.96 4.78
N LYS A 516 18.59 -15.03 4.64
CA LYS A 516 18.11 -14.11 5.68
C LYS A 516 16.79 -14.57 6.33
N GLY A 517 16.27 -15.73 5.95
CA GLY A 517 14.97 -16.22 6.41
C GLY A 517 13.79 -15.48 5.78
N ILE A 518 13.99 -14.88 4.60
CA ILE A 518 12.96 -14.16 3.85
C ILE A 518 12.55 -15.01 2.66
N THR A 519 11.27 -15.32 2.54
CA THR A 519 10.73 -15.91 1.32
C THR A 519 10.23 -14.81 0.39
N LEU A 520 10.70 -14.84 -0.85
CA LEU A 520 10.22 -13.96 -1.91
C LEU A 520 9.32 -14.76 -2.85
N ASP A 521 8.26 -14.11 -3.33
CA ASP A 521 7.43 -14.68 -4.39
C ASP A 521 8.21 -14.64 -5.71
N ALA A 522 8.68 -15.80 -6.17
CA ALA A 522 9.43 -15.90 -7.42
C ALA A 522 8.61 -15.43 -8.64
N SER A 523 7.27 -15.50 -8.59
CA SER A 523 6.39 -15.05 -9.68
C SER A 523 6.41 -13.54 -9.88
N GLN A 524 6.93 -12.79 -8.90
CA GLN A 524 7.12 -11.35 -8.98
C GLN A 524 8.29 -10.94 -9.90
N PHE A 525 9.21 -11.86 -10.22
CA PHE A 525 10.42 -11.53 -10.98
C PHE A 525 10.34 -11.98 -12.44
N VAL A 526 10.58 -11.04 -13.35
CA VAL A 526 10.65 -11.31 -14.80
C VAL A 526 12.04 -10.96 -15.31
N VAL A 527 12.62 -11.85 -16.11
CA VAL A 527 13.98 -11.67 -16.63
C VAL A 527 13.93 -11.31 -18.10
N VAL A 528 14.66 -10.26 -18.49
CA VAL A 528 14.73 -9.78 -19.88
C VAL A 528 16.18 -9.66 -20.32
N GLY A 529 16.53 -10.23 -21.47
CA GLY A 529 17.86 -10.04 -22.08
C GLY A 529 17.77 -9.11 -23.28
N HIS A 530 18.37 -7.91 -23.17
CA HIS A 530 18.39 -6.94 -24.29
C HIS A 530 19.63 -7.07 -25.17
N GLY A 531 20.63 -7.85 -24.76
CA GLY A 531 21.92 -7.92 -25.45
C GLY A 531 22.51 -6.53 -25.65
N ILE A 532 22.74 -6.16 -26.91
CA ILE A 532 23.32 -4.86 -27.31
C ILE A 532 22.26 -3.87 -27.84
N GLU A 533 20.97 -4.18 -27.72
CA GLU A 533 19.89 -3.39 -28.31
C GLU A 533 19.62 -2.09 -27.55
N LYS A 534 19.90 -2.05 -26.23
CA LYS A 534 19.73 -0.89 -25.35
C LYS A 534 21.07 -0.41 -24.74
N PRO A 535 22.04 0.01 -25.56
CA PRO A 535 23.34 0.47 -25.08
C PRO A 535 23.19 1.78 -24.30
N LYS A 536 23.96 1.94 -23.22
CA LYS A 536 24.00 3.18 -22.44
C LYS A 536 24.64 4.33 -23.23
N THR A 537 25.53 3.99 -24.16
CA THR A 537 26.19 4.93 -25.07
C THR A 537 25.26 5.48 -26.17
N GLY A 538 23.99 5.04 -26.23
CA GLY A 538 23.03 5.48 -27.21
C GLY A 538 23.16 4.76 -28.57
N LYS A 539 22.32 5.18 -29.52
CA LYS A 539 22.25 4.62 -30.87
C LYS A 539 22.85 5.58 -31.90
N CYS A 540 23.66 5.04 -32.79
CA CYS A 540 24.31 5.73 -33.90
C CYS A 540 23.74 5.14 -35.20
N GLY A 541 22.62 5.72 -35.66
CA GLY A 541 21.77 5.06 -36.66
C GLY A 541 21.07 3.85 -36.06
N ASN A 542 21.14 2.69 -36.74
CA ASN A 542 20.55 1.44 -36.24
C ASN A 542 21.46 0.69 -35.24
N ASP A 543 22.74 1.08 -35.18
CA ASP A 543 23.74 0.40 -34.35
C ASP A 543 23.94 1.09 -32.99
N PRO A 544 24.50 0.38 -32.00
CA PRO A 544 25.05 1.01 -30.81
C PRO A 544 26.14 2.03 -31.15
N CYS A 545 26.17 3.15 -30.44
CA CYS A 545 27.33 4.04 -30.49
C CYS A 545 28.54 3.39 -29.84
N ALA A 546 29.71 3.52 -30.49
CA ALA A 546 30.97 3.02 -29.95
C ALA A 546 31.34 3.76 -28.65
N PRO A 547 31.66 3.05 -27.56
CA PRO A 547 32.17 3.68 -26.35
C PRO A 547 33.52 4.35 -26.64
N LYS A 548 33.66 5.60 -26.21
CA LYS A 548 34.86 6.43 -26.38
C LYS A 548 35.86 6.27 -25.24
N THR A 549 35.37 5.85 -24.07
CA THR A 549 36.16 5.69 -22.85
C THR A 549 35.91 4.34 -22.21
N GLU A 550 36.83 3.91 -21.34
CA GLU A 550 36.64 2.70 -20.54
C GLU A 550 35.40 2.81 -19.62
N SER A 551 35.11 4.02 -19.11
CA SER A 551 33.91 4.27 -18.31
C SER A 551 32.62 4.05 -19.11
N GLU A 552 32.55 4.60 -20.33
CA GLU A 552 31.42 4.37 -21.24
C GLU A 552 31.28 2.88 -21.61
N TRP A 553 32.40 2.20 -21.86
CA TRP A 553 32.42 0.76 -22.12
C TRP A 553 31.85 -0.03 -20.93
N ARG A 554 32.32 0.26 -19.72
CA ARG A 554 31.85 -0.38 -18.47
C ARG A 554 30.39 -0.10 -18.16
N SER A 555 29.88 1.07 -18.53
CA SER A 555 28.47 1.43 -18.32
C SER A 555 27.49 0.54 -19.10
N ASN A 556 27.93 -0.17 -20.14
CA ASN A 556 27.08 -1.10 -20.87
C ASN A 556 26.93 -2.47 -20.18
N MET A 557 27.87 -2.83 -19.28
CA MET A 557 27.87 -4.09 -18.53
C MET A 557 27.05 -3.94 -17.25
N ARG A 558 25.72 -3.96 -17.41
CA ARG A 558 24.79 -3.71 -16.31
C ARG A 558 23.57 -4.62 -16.34
N VAL A 559 22.96 -4.77 -15.16
CA VAL A 559 21.60 -5.24 -14.98
C VAL A 559 20.78 -4.07 -14.46
N GLU A 560 19.67 -3.78 -15.13
CA GLU A 560 18.73 -2.76 -14.70
C GLU A 560 17.52 -3.42 -14.04
N PHE A 561 17.16 -2.95 -12.85
CA PHE A 561 15.95 -3.37 -12.15
C PHE A 561 14.88 -2.33 -12.38
N ARG A 562 13.67 -2.74 -12.78
CA ARG A 562 12.49 -1.86 -12.79
C ARG A 562 11.37 -2.49 -11.98
N VAL A 563 10.78 -1.71 -11.09
CA VAL A 563 9.54 -2.04 -10.39
C VAL A 563 8.40 -1.49 -11.24
N ILE A 564 7.63 -2.38 -11.84
CA ILE A 564 6.59 -2.06 -12.83
C ILE A 564 5.24 -2.39 -12.22
N GLN A 565 4.35 -1.39 -12.22
CA GLN A 565 2.95 -1.64 -11.91
C GLN A 565 2.32 -2.46 -13.04
N ILE A 566 1.70 -3.57 -12.69
CA ILE A 566 0.87 -4.33 -13.62
C ILE A 566 -0.51 -3.65 -13.65
N GLU A 567 -0.97 -3.23 -14.83
CA GLU A 567 -2.24 -2.49 -14.98
C GLU A 567 -3.42 -3.24 -14.36
N ALA A 568 -4.36 -2.49 -13.77
CA ALA A 568 -5.52 -3.03 -13.06
C ALA A 568 -6.44 -3.91 -13.92
N GLU A 569 -6.34 -3.83 -15.25
CA GLU A 569 -7.10 -4.65 -16.21
C GLU A 569 -6.38 -5.94 -16.63
N SER A 570 -5.13 -6.15 -16.21
CA SER A 570 -4.45 -7.39 -16.54
C SER A 570 -4.98 -8.53 -15.67
N SER A 571 -5.38 -9.64 -16.28
CA SER A 571 -5.74 -10.89 -15.60
C SER A 571 -4.56 -11.60 -14.93
N ALA A 572 -3.38 -10.95 -14.89
CA ALA A 572 -2.13 -11.56 -14.44
C ALA A 572 -1.98 -11.55 -12.91
N PHE A 573 -2.64 -10.59 -12.22
CA PHE A 573 -2.70 -10.58 -10.76
C PHE A 573 -3.84 -11.47 -10.28
N LYS A 574 -3.53 -12.45 -9.42
CA LYS A 574 -4.52 -13.27 -8.74
C LYS A 574 -4.43 -12.93 -7.25
N PRO A 575 -5.40 -12.18 -6.68
CA PRO A 575 -5.43 -12.00 -5.23
C PRO A 575 -5.60 -13.37 -4.54
N LEU A 576 -5.13 -13.44 -3.29
CA LEU A 576 -5.25 -14.63 -2.44
C LEU A 576 -6.70 -15.00 -2.14
#